data_AF-A0A6G0VTG2-F1
#
_entry.id   AF-A0A6G0VTG2-F1
#
_cell.length_a   1.000
_cell.length_b   1.000
_cell.length_c   1.000
_cell.angle_alpha   90.00
_cell.angle_beta   90.00
_cell.angle_gamma   90.00
#
_symmetry.space_group_name_H-M   'P 1'
#
loop_
_entity.id
_entity.type
_entity.pdbx_description
1 polymer ?
#
loop_
_entity_poly.entity_id
_entity_poly.type
_entity_poly.pdbx_seq_one_letter_code
_entity_poly.pdbx_strand_id
1 'polypeptide(L)'
;TPEVSFDERIALELDALDQLGAVESPVSERQVHTFPVMQEPGCHEEENCEQRKTFDRGADVEGRPEHGRGLDCDEVRIMIKVLGTKVSGEQCLDKLKATGWDVHHAIKLAKLETTLEAEGYVNIKHTVCLNALENTNWDIVKAASGIIDNMMATINKSSILV
;
A
#
# COMPACT_ATOMS: atom_id res chain seq x y z
N THR A 1 43.63 9.62 -40.27
CA THR A 1 43.15 10.36 -39.09
C THR A 1 43.50 9.54 -37.88
N PRO A 2 44.38 9.99 -36.97
CA PRO A 2 44.71 9.21 -35.79
C PRO A 2 43.45 9.14 -34.91
N GLU A 3 42.97 7.93 -34.65
CA GLU A 3 41.88 7.72 -33.70
C GLU A 3 42.42 7.98 -32.30
N VAL A 4 42.00 9.10 -31.69
CA VAL A 4 42.24 9.41 -30.28
C VAL A 4 41.77 8.24 -29.43
N SER A 5 42.64 7.74 -28.56
CA SER A 5 42.32 6.61 -27.69
C SER A 5 41.12 6.96 -26.80
N PHE A 6 40.32 5.96 -26.43
CA PHE A 6 39.14 6.16 -25.58
C PHE A 6 39.49 6.90 -24.27
N ASP A 7 40.63 6.57 -23.67
CA ASP A 7 41.14 7.25 -22.47
C ASP A 7 41.46 8.72 -22.70
N GLU A 8 41.93 9.07 -23.90
CA GLU A 8 42.28 10.44 -24.28
C GLU A 8 41.03 11.30 -24.48
N ARG A 9 39.97 10.70 -25.04
CA ARG A 9 38.65 11.34 -25.15
C ARG A 9 38.02 11.59 -23.79
N ILE A 10 38.16 10.65 -22.85
CA ILE A 10 37.69 10.84 -21.47
C ILE A 10 38.46 11.98 -20.79
N ALA A 11 39.79 12.03 -20.94
CA ALA A 11 40.62 13.09 -20.35
C ALA A 11 40.23 14.49 -20.87
N LEU A 12 39.99 14.60 -22.18
CA LEU A 12 39.53 15.83 -22.82
C LEU A 12 38.15 16.29 -22.32
N GLU A 13 37.22 15.36 -22.09
CA GLU A 13 35.89 15.68 -21.58
C GLU A 13 35.93 16.11 -20.11
N LEU A 14 36.82 15.50 -19.31
CA LEU A 14 37.01 15.88 -17.91
C LEU A 14 37.61 17.29 -17.76
N ASP A 15 38.61 17.62 -18.60
CA ASP A 15 39.27 18.94 -18.60
C ASP A 15 38.32 20.06 -19.06
N ALA A 16 37.41 19.76 -19.99
CA ALA A 16 36.39 20.71 -20.44
C ALA A 16 35.39 21.07 -19.33
N LEU A 17 35.12 20.15 -18.40
CA LEU A 17 34.18 20.38 -17.29
C LEU A 17 34.78 21.25 -16.18
N ASP A 18 36.09 21.18 -15.96
CA ASP A 18 36.79 22.00 -14.96
C ASP A 18 36.83 23.49 -15.36
N GLN A 19 36.75 23.77 -16.67
CA GLN A 19 36.72 25.13 -17.22
C GLN A 19 35.34 25.83 -17.10
N LEU A 20 34.29 25.14 -16.66
CA LEU A 20 32.93 25.69 -16.52
C LEU A 20 32.62 26.26 -15.12
N GLY A 21 33.62 26.67 -14.36
CA GLY A 21 33.47 27.33 -13.07
C GLY A 21 33.89 28.80 -13.09
N ALA A 22 32.96 29.72 -13.40
CA ALA A 22 32.82 31.07 -12.82
C ALA A 22 32.06 32.03 -13.78
N VAL A 23 30.74 32.15 -13.63
CA VAL A 23 30.07 33.41 -14.00
C VAL A 23 29.10 33.79 -12.90
N GLU A 24 29.39 34.92 -12.25
CA GLU A 24 28.58 35.54 -11.21
C GLU A 24 27.33 36.21 -11.83
N SER A 25 26.19 36.17 -11.13
CA SER A 25 24.88 36.63 -11.63
C SER A 25 24.39 37.90 -10.93
N PRO A 26 23.99 38.96 -11.67
CA PRO A 26 23.13 40.01 -11.13
C PRO A 26 21.80 40.21 -11.92
N VAL A 27 20.68 40.03 -11.21
CA VAL A 27 19.46 40.86 -11.07
C VAL A 27 18.75 41.53 -12.30
N SER A 28 17.45 41.18 -12.46
CA SER A 28 16.22 41.93 -12.88
C SER A 28 15.78 42.29 -14.32
N GLU A 29 14.49 41.96 -14.54
CA GLU A 29 13.36 42.73 -15.17
C GLU A 29 13.05 42.76 -16.71
N ARG A 30 11.99 41.99 -17.07
CA ARG A 30 10.70 42.38 -17.71
C ARG A 30 10.48 42.39 -19.26
N GLN A 31 9.77 41.34 -19.72
CA GLN A 31 8.66 41.22 -20.72
C GLN A 31 8.82 41.63 -22.20
N VAL A 32 8.64 40.66 -23.15
CA VAL A 32 7.42 40.46 -24.00
C VAL A 32 7.47 39.13 -24.78
N HIS A 33 6.30 38.52 -24.97
CA HIS A 33 6.03 37.13 -25.40
C HIS A 33 6.40 36.75 -26.85
N THR A 34 6.88 35.51 -27.05
CA THR A 34 6.46 34.53 -28.10
C THR A 34 7.12 33.15 -27.83
N PHE A 35 6.31 32.14 -27.46
CA PHE A 35 6.56 30.68 -27.37
C PHE A 35 7.77 30.14 -26.54
N PRO A 36 7.66 28.93 -25.94
CA PRO A 36 8.21 28.63 -24.62
C PRO A 36 9.67 28.19 -24.68
N VAL A 37 10.57 29.11 -24.40
CA VAL A 37 11.80 28.83 -23.67
C VAL A 37 11.55 29.30 -22.25
N MET A 38 11.97 28.53 -21.24
CA MET A 38 12.60 28.98 -19.98
C MET A 38 12.39 27.93 -18.86
N GLN A 39 13.47 27.33 -18.32
CA GLN A 39 14.36 27.86 -17.26
C GLN A 39 13.69 27.75 -15.87
N GLU A 40 14.33 27.32 -14.78
CA GLU A 40 15.71 27.45 -14.29
C GLU A 40 15.90 26.52 -13.06
N PRO A 41 17.15 26.37 -12.57
CA PRO A 41 17.55 25.77 -11.29
C PRO A 41 17.35 26.75 -10.10
N GLY A 42 17.51 26.25 -8.88
CA GLY A 42 17.51 27.09 -7.68
C GLY A 42 17.63 26.26 -6.40
N CYS A 43 18.86 26.01 -5.97
CA CYS A 43 19.16 25.57 -4.62
C CYS A 43 18.85 26.72 -3.66
N HIS A 44 18.01 26.50 -2.66
CA HIS A 44 18.15 27.15 -1.36
C HIS A 44 17.74 26.13 -0.31
N GLU A 45 18.78 25.64 0.36
CA GLU A 45 18.88 25.11 1.71
C GLU A 45 17.58 25.24 2.52
N GLU A 46 17.07 24.14 3.09
CA GLU A 46 16.87 23.99 4.54
C GLU A 46 16.79 22.48 4.87
N GLU A 47 17.82 22.01 5.56
CA GLU A 47 17.80 20.79 6.35
C GLU A 47 16.64 20.88 7.36
N ASN A 48 15.57 20.13 7.13
CA ASN A 48 14.67 19.70 8.21
C ASN A 48 14.37 18.21 8.08
N CYS A 49 15.42 17.41 8.22
CA CYS A 49 15.29 16.01 8.57
C CYS A 49 15.09 15.87 10.08
N GLU A 50 14.04 16.46 10.65
CA GLU A 50 13.61 16.14 12.02
C GLU A 50 12.08 15.95 12.13
N GLN A 51 11.71 14.68 11.99
CA GLN A 51 11.03 13.97 13.08
C GLN A 51 9.71 14.55 13.61
N ARG A 52 8.58 14.03 13.09
CA ARG A 52 7.58 13.42 13.98
C ARG A 52 6.62 12.51 13.24
N LYS A 53 6.67 11.22 13.59
CA LYS A 53 5.53 10.32 13.49
C LYS A 53 4.44 10.87 14.40
N THR A 54 3.50 11.63 13.87
CA THR A 54 2.20 11.75 14.51
C THR A 54 1.41 10.52 14.09
N PHE A 55 1.32 9.55 15.00
CA PHE A 55 0.27 8.54 14.97
C PHE A 55 -1.04 9.24 15.32
N ASP A 56 -1.55 10.08 14.43
CA ASP A 56 -2.90 10.62 14.57
C ASP A 56 -3.90 9.65 13.95
N ARG A 57 -4.71 9.13 14.86
CA ARG A 57 -5.74 8.15 14.62
C ARG A 57 -6.97 8.90 14.17
N GLY A 58 -7.24 8.87 12.86
CA GLY A 58 -8.57 9.04 12.30
C GLY A 58 -8.83 10.37 11.58
N ALA A 59 -9.55 10.21 10.48
CA ALA A 59 -10.42 11.19 9.81
C ALA A 59 -9.80 12.15 8.78
N ASP A 60 -9.25 11.60 7.69
CA ASP A 60 -9.49 12.04 6.30
C ASP A 60 -8.65 11.21 5.31
N VAL A 61 -9.27 10.29 4.57
CA VAL A 61 -8.66 9.66 3.38
C VAL A 61 -9.42 10.07 2.13
N GLU A 62 -9.86 11.33 2.08
CA GLU A 62 -10.53 11.89 0.91
C GLU A 62 -9.47 12.56 0.02
N GLY A 63 -8.73 11.74 -0.73
CA GLY A 63 -7.71 12.28 -1.62
C GLY A 63 -6.84 11.31 -2.42
N ARG A 64 -6.98 9.98 -2.25
CA ARG A 64 -6.35 9.04 -3.19
C ARG A 64 -7.34 8.75 -4.32
N PRO A 65 -7.02 9.06 -5.59
CA PRO A 65 -7.90 8.74 -6.69
C PRO A 65 -8.16 7.22 -6.70
N GLU A 66 -9.43 6.87 -6.80
CA GLU A 66 -9.99 5.52 -6.90
C GLU A 66 -9.51 4.71 -8.12
N HIS A 67 -8.63 5.29 -8.94
CA HIS A 67 -8.10 4.77 -10.19
C HIS A 67 -7.06 3.64 -10.03
N GLY A 68 -6.81 3.18 -8.80
CA GLY A 68 -5.90 2.07 -8.52
C GLY A 68 -6.58 0.83 -7.95
N ARG A 69 -7.91 0.80 -7.84
CA ARG A 69 -8.64 -0.25 -7.10
C ARG A 69 -8.97 -1.43 -8.00
N GLY A 70 -8.08 -2.41 -8.07
CA GLY A 70 -8.23 -3.60 -8.92
C GLY A 70 -7.27 -4.73 -8.55
N LEU A 71 -7.15 -5.75 -9.39
CA LEU A 71 -6.25 -6.89 -9.13
C LEU A 71 -4.77 -6.48 -9.08
N ASP A 72 -4.41 -5.43 -9.82
CA ASP A 72 -3.03 -4.94 -9.92
C ASP A 72 -2.65 -3.95 -8.80
N CYS A 73 -3.55 -3.70 -7.85
CA CYS A 73 -3.34 -2.74 -6.77
C CYS A 73 -2.34 -3.25 -5.72
N ASP A 74 -1.69 -2.32 -5.03
CA ASP A 74 -0.74 -2.63 -3.96
C ASP A 74 -1.38 -3.42 -2.83
N GLU A 75 -2.64 -3.12 -2.51
CA GLU A 75 -3.41 -3.78 -1.48
C GLU A 75 -3.55 -5.29 -1.76
N VAL A 76 -3.91 -5.67 -3.00
CA VAL A 76 -4.00 -7.07 -3.42
C VAL A 76 -2.61 -7.72 -3.43
N ARG A 77 -1.57 -7.03 -3.92
CA ARG A 77 -0.19 -7.55 -3.92
C ARG A 77 0.32 -7.85 -2.51
N ILE A 78 0.07 -6.93 -1.57
CA ILE A 78 0.44 -7.09 -0.16
C ILE A 78 -0.33 -8.27 0.45
N MET A 79 -1.64 -8.36 0.21
CA MET A 79 -2.45 -9.48 0.71
C MET A 79 -1.94 -10.83 0.21
N ILE A 80 -1.70 -10.99 -1.09
CA ILE A 80 -1.16 -12.23 -1.66
C ILE A 80 0.20 -12.54 -1.03
N LYS A 81 1.06 -11.54 -0.84
CA LYS A 81 2.38 -11.72 -0.23
C LYS A 81 2.29 -12.19 1.23
N VAL A 82 1.33 -11.67 2.00
CA VAL A 82 1.14 -12.03 3.42
C VAL A 82 0.43 -13.38 3.58
N LEU A 83 -0.58 -13.66 2.76
CA LEU A 83 -1.40 -14.88 2.83
C LEU A 83 -0.75 -16.08 2.12
N GLY A 84 0.18 -15.82 1.21
CA GLY A 84 0.87 -16.83 0.42
C GLY A 84 0.00 -17.41 -0.70
N THR A 85 0.41 -18.56 -1.22
CA THR A 85 -0.22 -19.23 -2.38
C THR A 85 -1.60 -19.83 -2.10
N LYS A 86 -2.14 -19.68 -0.89
CA LYS A 86 -3.43 -20.23 -0.48
C LYS A 86 -4.62 -19.40 -0.95
N VAL A 87 -4.41 -18.13 -1.28
CA VAL A 87 -5.49 -17.17 -1.59
C VAL A 87 -5.24 -16.55 -2.97
N SER A 88 -6.26 -16.56 -3.82
CA SER A 88 -6.17 -15.95 -5.15
C SER A 88 -6.30 -14.42 -5.06
N GLY A 89 -5.82 -13.70 -6.08
CA GLY A 89 -5.97 -12.24 -6.15
C GLY A 89 -7.43 -11.79 -6.16
N GLU A 90 -8.31 -12.56 -6.81
CA GLU A 90 -9.76 -12.31 -6.81
C GLU A 90 -10.35 -12.42 -5.41
N GLN A 91 -9.98 -13.45 -4.65
CA GLN A 91 -10.41 -13.60 -3.26
C GLN A 91 -9.89 -12.47 -2.37
N CYS A 92 -8.67 -11.97 -2.62
CA CYS A 92 -8.14 -10.81 -1.90
C CYS A 92 -8.95 -9.55 -2.23
N LEU A 93 -9.30 -9.35 -3.50
CA LEU A 93 -10.08 -8.20 -3.95
C LEU A 93 -11.48 -8.19 -3.34
N ASP A 94 -12.16 -9.34 -3.27
CA ASP A 94 -13.48 -9.42 -2.65
C ASP A 94 -13.45 -9.13 -1.15
N LYS A 95 -12.39 -9.59 -0.46
CA LYS A 95 -12.17 -9.26 0.96
C LYS A 95 -11.90 -7.78 1.16
N LEU A 96 -11.11 -7.14 0.30
CA LEU A 96 -10.88 -5.69 0.33
C LEU A 96 -12.17 -4.91 0.13
N LYS A 97 -13.03 -5.32 -0.81
CA LYS A 97 -14.35 -4.68 -0.98
C LYS A 97 -15.20 -4.82 0.28
N ALA A 98 -15.19 -5.99 0.91
CA ALA A 98 -15.96 -6.25 2.13
C ALA A 98 -15.46 -5.42 3.34
N THR A 99 -14.17 -5.13 3.42
CA THR A 99 -13.57 -4.36 4.53
C THR A 99 -13.36 -2.88 4.23
N GLY A 100 -13.98 -2.35 3.18
CA GLY A 100 -13.85 -0.93 2.83
C GLY A 100 -12.42 -0.53 2.41
N TRP A 101 -11.68 -1.45 1.80
CA TRP A 101 -10.29 -1.31 1.36
C TRP A 101 -9.25 -1.25 2.48
N ASP A 102 -9.60 -1.65 3.70
CA ASP A 102 -8.61 -1.86 4.76
C ASP A 102 -7.90 -3.21 4.59
N VAL A 103 -6.61 -3.14 4.24
CA VAL A 103 -5.73 -4.30 4.02
C VAL A 103 -5.58 -5.15 5.27
N HIS A 104 -5.44 -4.54 6.45
CA HIS A 104 -5.24 -5.29 7.69
C HIS A 104 -6.49 -6.08 8.05
N HIS A 105 -7.66 -5.46 7.91
CA HIS A 105 -8.94 -6.12 8.11
C HIS A 105 -9.18 -7.23 7.08
N ALA A 106 -8.88 -7.00 5.81
CA ALA A 106 -9.03 -8.00 4.75
C ALA A 106 -8.13 -9.22 4.98
N ILE A 107 -6.88 -9.00 5.40
CA ILE A 107 -5.95 -10.09 5.76
C ILE A 107 -6.49 -10.89 6.94
N LYS A 108 -7.01 -10.23 7.98
CA LYS A 108 -7.57 -10.92 9.16
C LYS A 108 -8.79 -11.74 8.79
N LEU A 109 -9.66 -11.20 7.94
CA LEU A 109 -10.82 -11.92 7.39
C LEU A 109 -10.39 -13.15 6.60
N ALA A 110 -9.38 -13.02 5.74
CA ALA A 110 -8.86 -14.16 5.01
C ALA A 110 -8.28 -15.24 5.93
N LYS A 111 -7.49 -14.83 6.92
CA LYS A 111 -6.88 -15.75 7.88
C LYS A 111 -7.93 -16.48 8.71
N LEU A 112 -9.00 -15.80 9.12
CA LEU A 112 -10.08 -16.42 9.88
C LEU A 112 -10.74 -17.53 9.08
N GLU A 113 -11.12 -17.26 7.83
CA GLU A 113 -11.72 -18.26 6.95
C GLU A 113 -10.82 -19.47 6.72
N THR A 114 -9.55 -19.25 6.37
CA THR A 114 -8.59 -20.34 6.17
C THR A 114 -8.36 -21.13 7.45
N THR A 115 -8.40 -20.49 8.63
CA THR A 115 -8.28 -21.18 9.93
C THR A 115 -9.49 -22.07 10.19
N LEU A 116 -10.70 -21.56 9.95
CA LEU A 116 -11.94 -22.31 10.12
C LEU A 116 -12.04 -23.49 9.14
N GLU A 117 -11.64 -23.28 7.88
CA GLU A 117 -11.54 -24.35 6.88
C GLU A 117 -10.55 -25.43 7.30
N ALA A 118 -9.39 -25.05 7.85
CA ALA A 118 -8.38 -26.00 8.35
C ALA A 118 -8.89 -26.85 9.52
N GLU A 119 -9.76 -26.27 10.37
CA GLU A 119 -10.43 -26.97 11.48
C GLU A 119 -11.67 -27.76 11.02
N GLY A 120 -11.98 -27.79 9.72
CA GLY A 120 -13.09 -28.57 9.14
C GLY A 120 -14.43 -27.83 9.01
N TYR A 121 -14.47 -26.53 9.33
CA TYR A 121 -15.68 -25.71 9.20
C TYR A 121 -15.77 -25.06 7.81
N VAL A 122 -16.01 -25.87 6.78
CA VAL A 122 -15.94 -25.49 5.34
C VAL A 122 -17.20 -24.82 4.77
N ASN A 123 -18.19 -24.43 5.58
CA ASN A 123 -19.44 -23.82 5.09
C ASN A 123 -19.89 -22.62 5.95
N ILE A 124 -18.93 -21.81 6.38
CA ILE A 124 -19.22 -20.58 7.12
C ILE A 124 -19.39 -19.46 6.11
N LYS A 125 -20.54 -18.77 6.17
CA LYS A 125 -20.80 -17.62 5.31
C LYS A 125 -19.79 -16.51 5.60
N HIS A 126 -19.27 -15.89 4.55
CA HIS A 126 -18.35 -14.75 4.63
C HIS A 126 -18.84 -13.64 5.58
N THR A 127 -20.14 -13.33 5.54
CA THR A 127 -20.78 -12.33 6.40
C THR A 127 -20.74 -12.68 7.89
N VAL A 128 -20.74 -13.97 8.25
CA VAL A 128 -20.61 -14.43 9.63
C VAL A 128 -19.20 -14.18 10.14
N CYS A 129 -18.19 -14.50 9.33
CA CYS A 129 -16.79 -14.23 9.64
C CYS A 129 -16.53 -12.73 9.82
N LEU A 130 -17.04 -11.90 8.92
CA LEU A 130 -16.90 -10.46 8.96
C LEU A 130 -17.55 -9.86 10.21
N ASN A 131 -18.82 -10.20 10.48
CA ASN A 131 -19.52 -9.72 11.67
C ASN A 131 -18.84 -10.19 12.97
N ALA A 132 -18.34 -11.43 13.02
CA ALA A 132 -17.60 -11.94 14.18
C ALA A 132 -16.31 -11.14 14.42
N LEU A 133 -15.58 -10.78 13.37
CA LEU A 133 -14.38 -9.94 13.48
C LEU A 133 -14.71 -8.53 13.96
N GLU A 134 -15.75 -7.90 13.42
CA GLU A 134 -16.17 -6.57 13.85
C GLU A 134 -16.54 -6.55 15.34
N ASN A 135 -17.30 -7.54 15.81
CA ASN A 135 -17.70 -7.66 17.22
C ASN A 135 -16.56 -8.01 18.18
N THR A 136 -15.43 -8.50 17.66
CA THR A 136 -14.26 -8.90 18.47
C THR A 136 -13.07 -7.98 18.30
N ASN A 137 -13.29 -6.76 17.79
CA ASN A 137 -12.24 -5.79 17.50
C ASN A 137 -11.13 -6.36 16.59
N TRP A 138 -11.53 -7.18 15.62
CA TRP A 138 -10.65 -7.83 14.65
C TRP A 138 -9.60 -8.75 15.30
N ASP A 139 -9.99 -9.48 16.35
CA ASP A 139 -9.21 -10.55 16.98
C ASP A 139 -9.61 -11.89 16.37
N ILE A 140 -8.69 -12.51 15.62
CA ILE A 140 -8.96 -13.75 14.87
C ILE A 140 -9.31 -14.91 15.81
N VAL A 141 -8.64 -15.02 16.97
CA VAL A 141 -8.83 -16.14 17.89
C VAL A 141 -10.19 -16.03 18.55
N LYS A 142 -10.54 -14.84 19.05
CA LYS A 142 -11.85 -14.61 19.67
C LYS A 142 -12.99 -14.78 18.67
N ALA A 143 -12.82 -14.29 17.43
CA ALA A 143 -13.82 -14.47 16.38
C ALA A 143 -14.04 -15.96 16.06
N ALA A 144 -12.95 -16.73 15.89
CA ALA A 144 -13.03 -18.16 15.62
C ALA A 144 -13.73 -18.91 16.76
N SER A 145 -13.31 -18.70 18.01
CA SER A 145 -13.96 -19.29 19.18
C SER A 145 -15.44 -18.92 19.26
N GLY A 146 -15.80 -17.65 19.07
CA GLY A 146 -17.19 -17.20 19.11
C GLY A 146 -18.06 -17.84 18.04
N ILE A 147 -17.53 -18.06 16.82
CA ILE A 147 -18.25 -18.76 15.76
C ILE A 147 -18.47 -20.23 16.13
N ILE A 148 -17.42 -20.91 16.61
CA ILE A 148 -17.47 -22.32 17.01
C ILE A 148 -18.45 -22.51 18.17
N ASP A 149 -18.37 -21.67 19.21
CA ASP A 149 -19.26 -21.72 20.38
C ASP A 149 -20.73 -21.54 19.98
N ASN A 150 -21.02 -20.61 19.07
CA ASN A 150 -22.37 -20.39 18.56
C ASN A 150 -22.88 -21.62 17.80
N MET A 151 -22.04 -22.21 16.94
CA MET A 151 -22.38 -23.46 16.25
C MET A 151 -22.70 -24.58 17.24
N MET A 152 -21.84 -24.79 18.24
CA MET A 152 -22.06 -25.81 19.28
C MET A 152 -23.35 -25.57 20.09
N ALA A 153 -23.67 -24.31 20.39
CA ALA A 153 -24.89 -23.94 21.10
C ALA A 153 -26.17 -24.23 20.28
N THR A 154 -26.13 -24.04 18.95
CA THR A 154 -27.28 -24.36 18.09
C THR A 154 -27.56 -25.87 18.05
N ILE A 155 -26.51 -26.70 18.00
CA ILE A 155 -26.65 -28.17 18.02
C ILE A 155 -27.31 -28.64 19.32
N ASN A 156 -26.85 -28.15 20.47
CA ASN A 156 -27.39 -28.56 21.77
C ASN A 156 -28.87 -28.14 21.95
N LYS A 157 -29.26 -26.95 21.46
CA LYS A 157 -30.68 -26.52 21.49
C LYS A 157 -31.60 -27.42 20.68
N SER A 158 -31.14 -27.94 19.54
CA SER A 158 -31.92 -28.88 18.72
C SER A 158 -32.04 -30.28 19.35
N SER A 159 -31.09 -30.70 20.20
CA SER A 159 -31.12 -32.00 20.88
C SER A 159 -32.02 -32.06 22.11
N ILE A 160 -32.45 -30.92 22.66
CA ILE A 160 -33.29 -30.84 23.88
C ILE A 160 -34.79 -30.79 23.55
N LEU A 161 -35.16 -30.52 22.30
CA LEU A 161 -36.54 -30.59 21.81
C LEU A 161 -36.87 -32.01 21.32
N VAL A 162 -36.97 -32.98 22.25
CA VAL A 162 -37.61 -34.28 22.00
C VAL A 162 -38.44 -34.72 23.19
#